data_AF-A0A7J4JKE1-F1
#
_entry.id   AF-A0A7J4JKE1-F1
#
_cell.length_a   1.000
_cell.length_b   1.000
_cell.length_c   1.000
_cell.angle_alpha   90.00
_cell.angle_beta   90.00
_cell.angle_gamma   90.00
#
_symmetry.space_group_name_H-M   'P 1'
#
loop_
_entity.id
_entity.type
_entity.pdbx_description
1 polymer ?
#
loop_
_entity_poly.entity_id
_entity_poly.type
_entity_poly.pdbx_seq_one_letter_code
_entity_poly.pdbx_strand_id
1 'polypeptide(L)'
;MAELNYDEIRRIHRLEKNTSKLVEVEPDFYNALAEFLDAEKESYLESLRDFSVAKSRDFTNLKKMVEEIFAMREKKILSRALIASRTKEASEEHMAQPERRLFNEIMKLLDAHEGLLNGFFAANASGNKRARKLERVSIKILADIPSFVGIDMKEYGPYSKGQKAELPYEIAKLLDGRKLAEIEE
;
A
#
# COMPACT_ATOMS: atom_id res chain seq x y z
N MET A 1 -13.90 29.65 12.19
CA MET A 1 -13.98 28.18 12.06
C MET A 1 -14.99 27.92 10.97
N ALA A 2 -14.66 27.13 9.95
CA ALA A 2 -15.63 26.82 8.90
C ALA A 2 -16.78 26.04 9.55
N GLU A 3 -17.97 26.62 9.54
CA GLU A 3 -19.15 26.05 10.17
C GLU A 3 -19.61 24.86 9.33
N LEU A 4 -19.41 23.65 9.85
CA LEU A 4 -19.84 22.43 9.17
C LEU A 4 -21.37 22.36 9.23
N ASN A 5 -22.00 22.19 8.06
CA ASN A 5 -23.46 22.13 7.94
C ASN A 5 -23.89 20.94 7.08
N TYR A 6 -25.19 20.70 7.01
CA TYR A 6 -25.75 19.55 6.29
C TYR A 6 -25.39 19.55 4.79
N ASP A 7 -25.40 20.72 4.14
CA ASP A 7 -25.04 20.85 2.73
C ASP A 7 -23.57 20.50 2.47
N GLU A 8 -22.71 20.86 3.41
CA GLU A 8 -21.29 20.54 3.36
C GLU A 8 -21.04 19.05 3.56
N ILE A 9 -21.72 18.39 4.51
CA ILE A 9 -21.68 16.93 4.65
C ILE A 9 -22.14 16.24 3.36
N ARG A 10 -23.22 16.72 2.75
CA ARG A 10 -23.74 16.20 1.49
C ARG A 10 -22.77 16.42 0.35
N ARG A 11 -22.10 17.58 0.29
CA ARG A 11 -21.05 17.89 -0.68
C ARG A 11 -19.89 16.91 -0.54
N ILE A 12 -19.35 16.74 0.67
CA ILE A 12 -18.26 15.82 0.98
C ILE A 12 -18.67 14.40 0.61
N HIS A 13 -19.83 13.91 1.07
CA HIS A 13 -20.34 12.58 0.75
C HIS A 13 -20.39 12.31 -0.76
N ARG A 14 -20.95 13.25 -1.53
CA ARG A 14 -21.04 13.14 -2.99
C ARG A 14 -19.67 13.12 -3.66
N LEU A 15 -18.76 14.00 -3.24
CA LEU A 15 -17.41 14.05 -3.81
C LEU A 15 -16.62 12.80 -3.45
N GLU A 16 -16.73 12.34 -2.21
CA GLU A 16 -16.02 11.18 -1.69
C GLU A 16 -16.44 9.92 -2.46
N LYS A 17 -17.73 9.80 -2.80
CA LYS A 17 -18.30 8.71 -3.60
C LYS A 17 -17.86 8.73 -5.06
N ASN A 18 -17.75 9.91 -5.67
CA ASN A 18 -17.54 10.05 -7.12
C ASN A 18 -16.08 10.24 -7.51
N THR A 19 -15.18 10.45 -6.54
CA THR A 19 -13.76 10.67 -6.80
C THR A 19 -12.92 9.52 -6.26
N SER A 20 -11.87 9.15 -6.99
CA SER A 20 -10.89 8.18 -6.51
C SER A 20 -9.89 8.80 -5.52
N LYS A 21 -9.66 10.12 -5.63
CA LYS A 21 -8.80 10.88 -4.72
C LYS A 21 -9.53 11.20 -3.42
N LEU A 22 -8.77 11.33 -2.34
CA LEU A 22 -9.30 11.77 -1.05
C LEU A 22 -9.75 13.23 -1.18
N VAL A 23 -10.99 13.52 -0.79
CA VAL A 23 -11.52 14.88 -0.80
C VAL A 23 -10.84 15.69 0.30
N GLU A 24 -10.48 16.92 -0.03
CA GLU A 24 -9.92 17.86 0.94
C GLU A 24 -10.93 18.23 2.01
N VAL A 25 -10.51 18.08 3.25
CA VAL A 25 -11.23 18.49 4.45
C VAL A 25 -10.28 19.25 5.36
N GLU A 26 -10.83 20.13 6.18
CA GLU A 26 -10.06 20.87 7.17
C GLU A 26 -9.36 19.91 8.16
N PRO A 27 -8.18 20.27 8.70
CA PRO A 27 -7.47 19.43 9.66
C PRO A 27 -8.31 19.04 10.88
N ASP A 28 -9.21 19.93 11.28
CA ASP A 28 -10.08 19.82 12.45
C ASP A 28 -11.48 19.26 12.12
N PHE A 29 -11.66 18.72 10.91
CA PHE A 29 -12.95 18.25 10.40
C PHE A 29 -13.73 17.37 11.38
N TYR A 30 -13.06 16.46 12.10
CA TYR A 30 -13.73 15.55 13.02
C TYR A 30 -14.26 16.22 14.29
N ASN A 31 -13.60 17.27 14.77
CA ASN A 31 -14.10 18.04 15.91
C ASN A 31 -15.33 18.85 15.49
N ALA A 32 -15.26 19.53 14.34
CA ALA A 32 -16.41 20.22 13.75
C ALA A 32 -17.58 19.25 13.47
N LEU A 33 -17.29 18.02 13.04
CA LEU A 33 -18.29 16.99 12.81
C LEU A 33 -18.95 16.51 14.10
N ALA A 34 -18.18 16.35 15.17
CA ALA A 34 -18.71 15.98 16.48
C ALA A 34 -19.67 17.06 17.01
N GLU A 35 -19.25 18.33 16.99
CA GLU A 35 -20.09 19.46 17.40
C GLU A 35 -21.40 19.54 16.58
N PHE A 36 -21.30 19.38 15.26
CA PHE A 36 -22.47 19.37 14.37
C PHE A 36 -23.43 18.21 14.67
N LEU A 37 -22.90 17.00 14.86
CA LEU A 37 -23.70 15.82 15.15
C LEU A 37 -24.39 15.90 16.51
N ASP A 38 -23.75 16.50 17.51
CA ASP A 38 -24.35 16.70 18.82
C ASP A 38 -25.54 17.67 18.75
N ALA A 39 -25.40 18.80 18.04
CA ALA A 39 -26.51 19.73 17.83
C ALA A 39 -27.68 19.10 17.04
N GLU A 40 -27.39 18.34 15.98
CA GLU A 40 -28.42 17.63 15.20
C GLU A 40 -29.11 16.53 16.02
N LYS A 41 -28.35 15.85 16.89
CA LYS A 41 -28.88 14.84 17.81
C LYS A 41 -29.81 15.45 18.86
N GLU A 42 -29.47 16.60 19.43
CA GLU A 42 -30.35 17.32 20.35
C GLU A 42 -31.67 17.74 19.68
N SER A 43 -31.60 18.36 18.49
CA SER A 43 -32.78 18.72 17.68
C SER A 43 -33.64 17.50 17.34
N TYR A 44 -33.02 16.35 17.06
CA TYR A 44 -33.72 15.08 16.86
C TYR A 44 -34.43 14.61 18.13
N LEU A 45 -33.75 14.60 19.28
CA LEU A 45 -34.33 14.17 20.56
C LEU A 45 -35.52 15.04 20.98
N GLU A 46 -35.45 16.35 20.76
CA GLU A 46 -36.58 17.26 20.97
C GLU A 46 -37.75 16.90 20.05
N SER A 47 -37.48 16.64 18.77
CA SER A 47 -38.52 16.29 17.78
C SER A 47 -39.24 14.97 18.04
N LEU A 48 -38.59 14.05 18.78
CA LEU A 48 -39.22 12.81 19.22
C LEU A 48 -40.34 13.06 20.24
N ARG A 49 -40.27 14.16 21.01
CA ARG A 49 -41.36 14.57 21.92
C ARG A 49 -42.59 15.04 21.15
N ASP A 50 -42.38 15.60 19.96
CA ASP A 50 -43.43 16.13 19.09
C ASP A 50 -43.93 15.13 18.02
N PHE A 51 -43.47 13.86 18.08
CA PHE A 51 -43.78 12.80 17.08
C PHE A 51 -43.49 13.19 15.61
N SER A 52 -42.48 14.04 15.37
CA SER A 52 -42.14 14.47 14.01
C SER A 52 -41.40 13.38 13.24
N VAL A 53 -42.10 12.72 12.30
CA VAL A 53 -41.54 11.65 11.44
C VAL A 53 -40.48 12.19 10.47
N ALA A 54 -40.60 13.45 10.02
CA ALA A 54 -39.68 14.05 9.05
C ALA A 54 -38.26 14.18 9.62
N LYS A 55 -38.12 14.81 10.80
CA LYS A 55 -36.82 15.00 11.47
C LYS A 55 -36.13 13.68 11.81
N SER A 56 -36.90 12.64 12.13
CA SER A 56 -36.36 11.30 12.37
C SER A 56 -35.70 10.68 11.14
N ARG A 57 -36.32 10.86 9.95
CA ARG A 57 -35.74 10.41 8.69
C ARG A 57 -34.48 11.18 8.33
N ASP A 58 -34.47 12.49 8.55
CA ASP A 58 -33.32 13.35 8.25
C ASP A 58 -32.09 12.98 9.09
N PHE A 59 -32.26 12.78 10.40
CA PHE A 59 -31.16 12.35 11.27
C PHE A 59 -30.65 10.94 10.91
N THR A 60 -31.55 10.02 10.55
CA THR A 60 -31.17 8.68 10.08
C THR A 60 -30.36 8.74 8.78
N ASN A 61 -30.76 9.60 7.85
CA ASN A 61 -30.03 9.83 6.61
C ASN A 61 -28.66 10.47 6.88
N LEU A 62 -28.59 11.44 7.78
CA LEU A 62 -27.34 12.06 8.20
C LEU A 62 -26.36 11.04 8.76
N LYS A 63 -26.81 10.22 9.72
CA LYS A 63 -26.00 9.15 10.31
C LYS A 63 -25.42 8.24 9.22
N LYS A 64 -26.26 7.79 8.29
CA LYS A 64 -25.84 6.93 7.18
C LYS A 64 -24.82 7.62 6.28
N MET A 65 -25.02 8.89 5.93
CA MET A 65 -24.05 9.65 5.12
C MET A 65 -22.70 9.76 5.80
N VAL A 66 -22.67 10.03 7.11
CA VAL A 66 -21.42 10.11 7.87
C VAL A 66 -20.71 8.75 7.90
N GLU A 67 -21.42 7.66 8.20
CA GLU A 67 -20.86 6.31 8.16
C GLU A 67 -20.24 5.97 6.79
N GLU A 68 -20.94 6.33 5.70
CA GLU A 68 -20.44 6.13 4.34
C GLU A 68 -19.20 6.99 4.05
N ILE A 69 -19.15 8.25 4.53
CA ILE A 69 -17.96 9.11 4.40
C ILE A 69 -16.75 8.43 5.05
N PHE A 70 -16.89 7.96 6.30
CA PHE A 70 -15.80 7.29 7.02
C PHE A 70 -15.28 6.08 6.24
N ALA A 71 -16.18 5.17 5.84
CA ALA A 71 -15.80 3.95 5.13
C ALA A 71 -15.08 4.25 3.79
N MET A 72 -15.54 5.26 3.04
CA MET A 72 -14.89 5.64 1.78
C MET A 72 -13.50 6.25 2.02
N ARG A 73 -13.38 7.16 3.00
CA ARG A 73 -12.12 7.80 3.35
C ARG A 73 -11.10 6.80 3.89
N GLU A 74 -11.50 5.91 4.79
CA GLU A 74 -10.65 4.82 5.30
C GLU A 74 -10.08 3.95 4.17
N LYS A 75 -10.96 3.53 3.25
CA LYS A 75 -10.53 2.75 2.07
C LYS A 75 -9.49 3.49 1.25
N LYS A 76 -9.67 4.80 1.01
CA LYS A 76 -8.73 5.61 0.25
C LYS A 76 -7.40 5.81 0.98
N ILE A 77 -7.42 6.03 2.30
CA ILE A 77 -6.23 6.16 3.14
C ILE A 77 -5.42 4.86 3.12
N LEU A 78 -6.07 3.71 3.35
CA LEU A 78 -5.44 2.40 3.28
C LEU A 78 -4.81 2.13 1.91
N SER A 79 -5.56 2.42 0.84
CA SER A 79 -5.07 2.24 -0.54
C SER A 79 -3.86 3.13 -0.81
N ARG A 80 -3.88 4.38 -0.33
CA ARG A 80 -2.76 5.31 -0.44
C ARG A 80 -1.54 4.83 0.35
N ALA A 81 -1.72 4.35 1.58
CA ALA A 81 -0.63 3.84 2.42
C ALA A 81 0.04 2.63 1.76
N LEU A 82 -0.74 1.72 1.19
CA LEU A 82 -0.22 0.57 0.45
C LEU A 82 0.64 0.96 -0.76
N ILE A 83 0.22 1.99 -1.51
CA ILE A 83 0.99 2.51 -2.65
C ILE A 83 2.25 3.20 -2.14
N ALA A 84 2.12 4.11 -1.18
CA ALA A 84 3.22 4.89 -0.62
C ALA A 84 4.33 4.00 -0.01
N SER A 85 3.95 2.91 0.66
CA SER A 85 4.92 1.95 1.19
C SER A 85 5.78 1.30 0.10
N ARG A 86 5.22 1.09 -1.10
CA ARG A 86 5.95 0.49 -2.24
C ARG A 86 6.77 1.49 -3.04
N THR A 87 6.24 2.70 -3.27
CA THR A 87 6.91 3.73 -4.07
C THR A 87 7.88 4.58 -3.25
N LYS A 88 7.80 4.51 -1.91
CA LYS A 88 8.49 5.40 -0.96
C LYS A 88 8.12 6.88 -1.11
N GLU A 89 7.00 7.17 -1.77
CA GLU A 89 6.43 8.50 -1.91
C GLU A 89 5.20 8.63 -1.01
N ALA A 90 5.38 9.22 0.16
CA ALA A 90 4.29 9.48 1.11
C ALA A 90 3.72 10.91 0.92
N SER A 91 2.40 11.02 0.88
CA SER A 91 1.69 12.31 0.89
C SER A 91 0.49 12.25 1.83
N GLU A 92 0.50 13.15 2.81
CA GLU A 92 -0.55 13.36 3.82
C GLU A 92 -1.60 14.40 3.38
N GLU A 93 -1.55 14.83 2.12
CA GLU A 93 -2.47 15.84 1.59
C GLU A 93 -3.94 15.38 1.73
N HIS A 94 -4.80 16.33 2.09
CA HIS A 94 -6.26 16.16 2.23
C HIS A 94 -6.71 15.23 3.36
N MET A 95 -5.79 14.79 4.22
CA MET A 95 -6.09 14.05 5.44
C MET A 95 -6.33 15.01 6.61
N ALA A 96 -7.40 14.77 7.36
CA ALA A 96 -7.61 15.39 8.66
C ALA A 96 -6.61 14.84 9.69
N GLN A 97 -6.46 15.54 10.82
CA GLN A 97 -5.40 15.23 11.79
C GLN A 97 -5.46 13.77 12.33
N PRO A 98 -6.62 13.20 12.69
CA PRO A 98 -6.71 11.79 13.11
C PRO A 98 -6.32 10.80 12.01
N GLU A 99 -6.67 11.09 10.76
CA GLU A 99 -6.36 10.26 9.60
C GLU A 99 -4.86 10.21 9.31
N ARG A 100 -4.15 11.33 9.50
CA ARG A 100 -2.68 11.37 9.36
C ARG A 100 -1.99 10.46 10.36
N ARG A 101 -2.48 10.43 11.60
CA ARG A 101 -1.96 9.52 12.63
C ARG A 101 -2.20 8.06 12.22
N LEU A 102 -3.41 7.73 11.78
CA LEU A 102 -3.75 6.40 11.28
C LEU A 102 -2.86 5.99 10.10
N PHE A 103 -2.69 6.88 9.11
CA PHE A 103 -1.84 6.65 7.95
C PHE A 103 -0.40 6.31 8.35
N ASN A 104 0.18 7.09 9.27
CA ASN A 104 1.56 6.88 9.73
C ASN A 104 1.74 5.56 10.49
N GLU A 105 0.76 5.12 11.27
CA GLU A 105 0.80 3.80 11.91
C GLU A 105 0.68 2.66 10.87
N ILE A 106 -0.20 2.79 9.87
CA ILE A 106 -0.29 1.82 8.78
C ILE A 106 1.03 1.72 8.01
N MET A 107 1.66 2.85 7.71
CA MET A 107 2.96 2.90 7.02
C MET A 107 4.03 2.11 7.79
N LYS A 108 4.14 2.31 9.11
CA LYS A 108 5.07 1.54 9.95
C LYS A 108 4.83 0.03 9.87
N LEU A 109 3.57 -0.40 9.90
CA LEU A 109 3.21 -1.82 9.78
C LEU A 109 3.58 -2.39 8.40
N LEU A 110 3.35 -1.62 7.34
CA LEU A 110 3.68 -2.03 5.98
C LEU A 110 5.20 -2.11 5.76
N ASP A 111 5.96 -1.14 6.26
CA ASP A 111 7.43 -1.14 6.19
C ASP A 111 8.04 -2.31 6.98
N ALA A 112 7.48 -2.63 8.16
CA ALA A 112 7.88 -3.80 8.94
C ALA A 112 7.60 -5.11 8.18
N HIS A 113 6.47 -5.20 7.49
CA HIS A 113 6.12 -6.35 6.65
C HIS A 113 7.06 -6.48 5.44
N GLU A 114 7.42 -5.38 4.78
CA GLU A 114 8.43 -5.39 3.72
C GLU A 114 9.80 -5.85 4.22
N GLY A 115 10.16 -5.49 5.46
CA GLY A 115 11.36 -5.98 6.14
C GLY A 115 11.45 -7.51 6.22
N LEU A 116 10.32 -8.24 6.24
CA LEU A 116 10.31 -9.70 6.22
C LEU A 116 10.83 -10.25 4.89
N LEU A 117 10.45 -9.65 3.76
CA LEU A 117 10.99 -10.01 2.44
C LEU A 117 12.50 -9.81 2.44
N ASN A 118 12.96 -8.64 2.88
CA ASN A 118 14.40 -8.36 3.00
C ASN A 118 15.10 -9.36 3.92
N GLY A 119 14.45 -9.80 5.00
CA GLY A 119 14.94 -10.86 5.88
C GLY A 119 15.12 -12.21 5.17
N PHE A 120 14.16 -12.63 4.34
CA PHE A 120 14.28 -13.86 3.54
C PHE A 120 15.45 -13.83 2.54
N PHE A 121 15.71 -12.67 1.93
CA PHE A 121 16.83 -12.50 1.01
C PHE A 121 18.18 -12.30 1.74
N ALA A 122 18.20 -11.58 2.87
CA ALA A 122 19.42 -11.29 3.64
C ALA A 122 19.91 -12.50 4.47
N ALA A 123 19.03 -13.32 5.04
CA ALA A 123 19.41 -14.53 5.76
C ALA A 123 20.14 -15.55 4.85
N ASN A 124 19.88 -15.50 3.55
CA ASN A 124 20.57 -16.30 2.54
C ASN A 124 21.96 -15.77 2.16
N ALA A 125 22.28 -14.52 2.52
CA ALA A 125 23.60 -13.92 2.31
C ALA A 125 24.56 -14.16 3.49
N SER A 126 24.06 -14.22 4.72
CA SER A 126 24.89 -14.37 5.94
C SER A 126 25.03 -15.81 6.46
N GLY A 127 24.52 -16.80 5.72
CA GLY A 127 24.64 -18.22 6.06
C GLY A 127 26.03 -18.77 5.72
N ASN A 128 26.93 -18.80 6.71
CA ASN A 128 28.29 -19.37 6.69
C ASN A 128 28.38 -20.89 6.36
N LYS A 129 27.32 -21.48 5.77
CA LYS A 129 27.26 -22.85 5.25
C LYS A 129 27.27 -22.93 3.71
N ARG A 130 27.19 -21.80 2.98
CA ARG A 130 27.19 -21.74 1.49
C ARG A 130 28.56 -21.56 0.83
N ALA A 131 29.63 -21.35 1.60
CA ALA A 131 30.96 -21.03 1.04
C ALA A 131 31.53 -22.11 0.09
N ARG A 132 31.06 -23.37 0.16
CA ARG A 132 31.45 -24.44 -0.77
C ARG A 132 30.57 -24.59 -2.03
N LYS A 133 29.42 -23.89 -2.13
CA LYS A 133 28.46 -24.01 -3.26
C LYS A 133 28.51 -22.83 -4.25
N LEU A 134 29.40 -21.88 -4.02
CA LEU A 134 29.54 -20.65 -4.80
C LEU A 134 30.83 -20.63 -5.65
N GLU A 135 31.48 -21.78 -5.85
CA GLU A 135 32.57 -21.88 -6.83
C GLU A 135 32.05 -21.39 -8.19
N ARG A 136 32.62 -20.28 -8.65
CA ARG A 136 32.24 -19.66 -9.92
C ARG A 136 33.07 -20.31 -10.99
N VAL A 137 32.40 -20.69 -12.07
CA VAL A 137 33.04 -21.24 -13.26
C VAL A 137 32.77 -20.32 -14.44
N SER A 138 33.75 -20.20 -15.31
CA SER A 138 33.59 -19.50 -16.57
C SER A 138 32.77 -20.37 -17.51
N ILE A 139 31.74 -19.79 -18.12
CA ILE A 139 30.94 -20.48 -19.12
C ILE A 139 30.85 -19.64 -20.39
N LYS A 140 30.73 -20.32 -21.52
CA LYS A 140 30.45 -19.73 -22.81
C LYS A 140 28.99 -19.94 -23.18
N ILE A 141 28.27 -18.85 -23.41
CA ILE A 141 26.84 -18.89 -23.70
C ILE A 141 26.62 -19.33 -25.16
N LEU A 142 25.76 -20.32 -25.39
CA LEU A 142 25.50 -20.92 -26.72
C LEU A 142 24.23 -20.39 -27.40
N ALA A 143 23.31 -19.79 -26.63
CA ALA A 143 22.07 -19.20 -27.10
C ALA A 143 21.72 -17.97 -26.25
N ASP A 144 20.87 -17.07 -26.77
CA ASP A 144 20.44 -15.91 -25.99
C ASP A 144 19.63 -16.33 -24.76
N ILE A 145 20.03 -15.84 -23.59
CA ILE A 145 19.39 -16.15 -22.30
C ILE A 145 18.85 -14.84 -21.73
N PRO A 146 17.55 -14.75 -21.40
CA PRO A 146 17.00 -13.57 -20.74
C PRO A 146 17.58 -13.43 -19.32
N SER A 147 17.33 -12.30 -18.65
CA SER A 147 17.72 -12.20 -17.25
C SER A 147 16.93 -13.20 -16.39
N PHE A 148 17.58 -13.74 -15.37
CA PHE A 148 17.00 -14.71 -14.45
C PHE A 148 17.61 -14.56 -13.06
N VAL A 149 16.96 -15.13 -12.05
CA VAL A 149 17.42 -15.09 -10.66
C VAL A 149 18.02 -16.45 -10.27
N GLY A 150 19.26 -16.44 -9.79
CA GLY A 150 19.97 -17.64 -9.33
C GLY A 150 19.48 -18.14 -7.97
N ILE A 151 19.94 -19.32 -7.58
CA ILE A 151 19.68 -19.91 -6.24
C ILE A 151 20.24 -19.08 -5.07
N ASP A 152 21.17 -18.19 -5.37
CA ASP A 152 21.74 -17.19 -4.47
C ASP A 152 20.95 -15.88 -4.46
N MET A 153 19.80 -15.85 -5.17
CA MET A 153 18.91 -14.71 -5.35
C MET A 153 19.56 -13.51 -6.06
N LYS A 154 20.68 -13.71 -6.76
CA LYS A 154 21.27 -12.68 -7.62
C LYS A 154 20.67 -12.73 -9.01
N GLU A 155 20.48 -11.57 -9.60
CA GLU A 155 20.09 -11.45 -11.01
C GLU A 155 21.31 -11.70 -11.91
N TYR A 156 21.11 -12.52 -12.93
CA TYR A 156 22.08 -12.90 -13.94
C TYR A 156 21.50 -12.65 -15.33
N GLY A 157 22.36 -12.31 -16.28
CA GLY A 157 21.95 -11.99 -17.64
C GLY A 157 21.35 -10.57 -17.77
N PRO A 158 20.70 -10.26 -18.91
CA PRO A 158 20.57 -11.12 -20.09
C PRO A 158 21.94 -11.40 -20.73
N TYR A 159 22.10 -12.60 -21.29
CA TYR A 159 23.31 -13.03 -21.98
C TYR A 159 23.05 -13.25 -23.46
N SER A 160 23.99 -12.84 -24.30
CA SER A 160 23.92 -13.08 -25.74
C SER A 160 24.74 -14.31 -26.15
N LYS A 161 24.35 -14.96 -27.24
CA LYS A 161 25.10 -16.07 -27.84
C LYS A 161 26.57 -15.68 -28.09
N GLY A 162 27.49 -16.50 -27.57
CA GLY A 162 28.94 -16.30 -27.66
C GLY A 162 29.56 -15.52 -26.51
N GLN A 163 28.76 -14.93 -25.62
CA GLN A 163 29.24 -14.20 -24.45
C GLN A 163 29.90 -15.15 -23.43
N LYS A 164 30.98 -14.70 -22.78
CA LYS A 164 31.55 -15.37 -21.61
C LYS A 164 30.98 -14.76 -20.33
N ALA A 165 30.60 -15.61 -19.38
CA ALA A 165 30.03 -15.19 -18.10
C ALA A 165 30.55 -16.07 -16.95
N GLU A 166 30.67 -15.50 -15.75
CA GLU A 166 31.03 -16.24 -14.54
C GLU A 166 29.80 -16.49 -13.67
N LEU A 167 29.37 -17.75 -13.62
CA LEU A 167 28.21 -18.19 -12.86
C LEU A 167 28.59 -19.21 -11.79
N PRO A 168 27.83 -19.29 -10.68
CA PRO A 168 27.95 -20.39 -9.72
C PRO A 168 27.82 -21.76 -10.42
N TYR A 169 28.62 -22.73 -10.00
CA TYR A 169 28.70 -24.06 -10.62
C TYR A 169 27.33 -24.75 -10.77
N GLU A 170 26.43 -24.65 -9.78
CA GLU A 170 25.09 -25.25 -9.88
C GLU A 170 24.26 -24.65 -11.02
N ILE A 171 24.41 -23.35 -11.31
CA ILE A 171 23.74 -22.66 -12.41
C ILE A 171 24.40 -23.03 -13.74
N ALA A 172 25.73 -23.00 -13.78
CA ALA A 172 26.51 -23.39 -14.95
C ALA A 172 26.17 -24.82 -15.42
N LYS A 173 26.12 -25.78 -14.49
CA LYS A 173 25.75 -27.18 -14.77
C LYS A 173 24.33 -27.32 -15.31
N LEU A 174 23.40 -26.48 -14.86
CA LEU A 174 22.02 -26.50 -15.34
C LEU A 174 21.90 -25.96 -16.77
N LEU A 175 22.63 -24.87 -17.07
CA LEU A 175 22.69 -24.30 -18.42
C LEU A 175 23.41 -25.24 -19.41
N ASP A 176 24.48 -25.89 -18.97
CA ASP A 176 25.22 -26.91 -19.72
C ASP A 176 24.36 -28.15 -20.00
N GLY A 177 23.66 -28.68 -19.00
CA GLY A 177 22.72 -29.79 -19.18
C GLY A 177 21.56 -29.49 -20.14
N ARG A 178 21.21 -28.21 -20.33
CA ARG A 178 20.21 -27.75 -21.31
C ARG A 178 20.81 -27.33 -22.65
N LYS A 179 22.13 -27.44 -22.83
CA LYS A 179 22.89 -26.99 -24.02
C LYS A 179 22.71 -25.50 -24.33
N LEU A 180 22.48 -24.68 -23.31
CA LEU A 180 22.35 -23.23 -23.42
C LEU A 180 23.68 -22.50 -23.18
N ALA A 181 24.60 -23.15 -22.49
CA ALA A 181 25.97 -22.70 -22.27
C ALA A 181 26.91 -23.92 -22.24
N GLU A 182 28.21 -23.69 -22.30
CA GLU A 182 29.27 -24.70 -22.19
C GLU A 182 30.24 -24.24 -21.10
N ILE A 183 30.60 -25.14 -20.17
CA ILE A 183 31.55 -24.82 -19.11
C ILE A 183 32.97 -24.81 -19.70
N GLU A 184 33.68 -23.69 -19.56
CA GLU A 184 35.10 -23.62 -19.88
C GLU A 184 35.89 -24.08 -18.65
N GLU A 185 36.67 -25.15 -18.78
CA GLU A 185 37.61 -25.65 -17.74
C GLU A 185 38.71 -24.63 -17.42
#